data_AF-A0A3P8X1F2-F1
#
_entry.id   AF-A0A3P8X1F2-F1
#
_cell.length_a   1.000
_cell.length_b   1.000
_cell.length_c   1.000
_cell.angle_alpha   90.00
_cell.angle_beta   90.00
_cell.angle_gamma   90.00
#
_symmetry.space_group_name_H-M   'P 1'
#
loop_
_entity.id
_entity.type
_entity.pdbx_description
1 polymer ?
#
loop_
_entity_poly.entity_id
_entity_poly.type
_entity_poly.pdbx_seq_one_letter_code
_entity_poly.pdbx_strand_id
1 'polypeptide(L)'
;MKFQALFFLLLLTCMSLSLAQEFYGNCCLGHVKPMKIKGKRIESYRMQETDGDCHISAVVFLIKKKPSHVKQKTICANPQEAWVQELMAAVDSRNPKN
;
A
#
# COMPACT_ATOMS: atom_id res chain seq x y z
N MET A 1 5.82 24.62 37.86
CA MET A 1 5.43 23.23 37.53
C MET A 1 4.24 23.09 36.58
N LYS A 2 3.37 24.11 36.43
CA LYS A 2 2.24 24.09 35.47
C LYS A 2 2.66 24.27 34.00
N PHE A 3 3.62 25.15 33.72
CA PHE A 3 4.13 25.41 32.36
C PHE A 3 4.84 24.20 31.73
N GLN A 4 5.53 23.41 32.55
CA GLN A 4 6.21 22.20 32.06
C GLN A 4 5.21 21.12 31.64
N ALA A 5 4.12 20.95 32.40
CA ALA A 5 3.05 20.03 32.02
C ALA A 5 2.39 20.41 30.69
N LEU A 6 2.18 21.71 30.44
CA LEU A 6 1.64 22.20 29.17
C LEU A 6 2.57 21.93 27.99
N PHE A 7 3.87 22.13 28.16
CA PHE A 7 4.87 21.85 27.11
C PHE A 7 4.96 20.35 26.80
N PHE A 8 4.94 19.49 27.82
CA PHE A 8 4.88 18.03 27.63
C PHE A 8 3.59 17.59 26.94
N LEU A 9 2.43 18.17 27.30
CA LEU A 9 1.16 17.88 26.63
C LEU A 9 1.21 18.28 25.14
N LEU A 10 1.80 19.44 24.83
CA LEU A 10 1.94 19.96 23.46
C LEU A 10 2.88 19.07 22.61
N LEU A 11 3.95 18.55 23.22
CA LEU A 11 4.86 17.60 22.54
C LEU A 11 4.19 16.25 22.31
N LEU A 12 3.42 15.74 23.28
CA LEU A 12 2.68 14.48 23.16
C LEU A 12 1.63 14.54 22.03
N THR A 13 0.87 15.62 21.92
CA THR A 13 -0.08 15.80 20.80
C THR A 13 0.65 15.89 19.45
N CYS A 14 1.74 16.64 19.36
CA CYS A 14 2.52 16.78 18.13
C CYS A 14 3.11 15.44 17.63
N MET A 15 3.59 14.60 18.55
CA MET A 15 4.11 13.27 18.23
C MET A 15 3.01 12.29 17.80
N SER A 16 1.80 12.41 18.36
CA SER A 16 0.66 11.56 17.97
C SER A 16 0.12 11.86 16.57
N LEU A 17 0.16 13.11 16.10
CA LEU A 17 -0.23 13.45 14.72
C LEU A 17 0.74 12.87 13.69
N SER A 18 2.03 12.78 14.03
CA SER A 18 3.06 12.27 13.11
C SER A 18 3.02 10.75 12.92
N LEU A 19 2.45 10.02 13.89
CA LEU A 19 2.26 8.56 13.84
C LEU A 19 1.04 8.12 13.02
N ALA A 20 0.18 9.06 12.61
CA ALA A 20 -1.01 8.76 11.81
C ALA A 20 -0.73 8.70 10.29
N GLN A 21 0.50 8.91 9.83
CA GLN A 21 0.85 8.76 8.41
C GLN A 21 1.14 7.30 8.03
N GLU A 22 0.27 6.40 8.48
CA GLU A 22 0.25 5.00 8.06
C GLU A 22 -0.95 4.86 7.10
N PHE A 23 -0.67 4.92 5.80
CA PHE A 23 -1.56 4.48 4.70
C PHE A 23 -2.95 5.12 4.52
N TYR A 24 -3.33 6.20 5.22
CA TYR A 24 -4.56 6.93 4.88
C TYR A 24 -4.46 7.55 3.46
N GLY A 25 -5.22 6.99 2.51
CA GLY A 25 -5.66 7.71 1.31
C GLY A 25 -4.84 7.60 0.02
N ASN A 26 -4.15 6.49 -0.28
CA ASN A 26 -3.74 6.22 -1.66
C ASN A 26 -4.66 5.16 -2.29
N CYS A 27 -5.92 5.54 -2.51
CA CYS A 27 -6.79 4.78 -3.40
C CYS A 27 -6.15 4.72 -4.79
N CYS A 28 -6.26 3.59 -5.46
CA CYS A 28 -6.02 3.55 -6.89
C CYS A 28 -6.99 4.49 -7.58
N LEU A 29 -6.49 5.34 -8.48
CA LEU A 29 -7.29 6.23 -9.32
C LEU A 29 -7.50 5.65 -10.73
N GLY A 30 -6.84 4.54 -11.03
CA GLY A 30 -6.94 3.83 -12.29
C GLY A 30 -6.06 2.58 -12.32
N HIS A 31 -6.18 1.82 -13.40
CA HIS A 31 -5.40 0.60 -13.62
C HIS A 31 -4.28 0.83 -14.64
N VAL A 32 -3.15 0.18 -14.42
CA VAL A 32 -2.08 0.16 -15.41
C VAL A 32 -2.45 -0.74 -16.58
N LYS A 33 -1.96 -0.37 -17.78
CA LYS A 33 -2.02 -1.24 -18.95
C LYS A 33 -1.17 -2.50 -18.75
N PRO A 34 -1.48 -3.60 -19.45
CA PRO A 34 -0.66 -4.81 -19.41
C PRO A 34 0.81 -4.48 -19.63
N MET A 35 1.65 -4.91 -18.69
CA MET A 35 3.09 -4.71 -18.78
C MET A 35 3.84 -5.94 -18.27
N LYS A 36 5.05 -6.15 -18.80
CA LYS A 36 5.89 -7.29 -18.44
C LYS A 36 6.48 -7.11 -17.04
N ILE A 37 5.71 -7.46 -16.01
CA ILE A 37 6.17 -7.55 -14.63
C ILE A 37 6.49 -9.00 -14.32
N LYS A 38 7.72 -9.29 -13.90
CA LYS A 38 8.04 -10.59 -13.33
C LYS A 38 7.46 -10.67 -11.92
N GLY A 39 6.63 -11.67 -11.62
CA GLY A 39 6.08 -11.89 -10.28
C GLY A 39 7.13 -11.87 -9.16
N LYS A 40 8.36 -12.36 -9.43
CA LYS A 40 9.51 -12.31 -8.50
C LYS A 40 9.86 -10.91 -7.96
N ARG A 41 9.49 -9.84 -8.68
CA ARG A 41 9.70 -8.43 -8.26
C ARG A 41 8.60 -7.90 -7.35
N ILE A 42 7.47 -8.60 -7.29
CA ILE A 42 6.36 -8.30 -6.40
C ILE A 42 6.65 -8.95 -5.05
N GLU A 43 6.48 -8.16 -4.00
CA GLU A 43 6.67 -8.52 -2.60
C GLU A 43 5.37 -9.07 -2.02
N SER A 44 4.28 -8.32 -2.17
CA SER A 44 2.94 -8.69 -1.76
C SER A 44 1.90 -7.99 -2.63
N TYR A 45 0.63 -8.33 -2.45
CA TYR A 45 -0.46 -7.57 -3.02
C TYR A 45 -1.56 -7.40 -1.96
N ARG A 46 -2.36 -6.33 -2.09
CA ARG A 46 -3.60 -6.15 -1.35
C ARG A 46 -4.75 -5.92 -2.31
N MET A 47 -5.94 -6.36 -1.93
CA MET A 47 -7.16 -5.98 -2.61
C MET A 47 -7.58 -4.59 -2.14
N GLN A 48 -8.03 -3.77 -3.07
CA GLN A 48 -8.76 -2.54 -2.80
C GLN A 48 -10.21 -2.79 -3.20
N GLU A 49 -11.09 -2.82 -2.21
CA GLU A 49 -12.52 -2.89 -2.41
C GLU A 49 -13.09 -1.50 -2.70
N THR A 50 -14.29 -1.47 -3.28
CA THR A 50 -15.03 -0.23 -3.47
C THR A 50 -15.79 0.14 -2.21
N ASP A 51 -15.10 0.71 -1.24
CA ASP A 51 -15.71 1.27 -0.02
C ASP A 51 -16.05 2.76 -0.24
N GLY A 52 -16.76 3.38 0.72
CA GLY A 52 -17.20 4.78 0.63
C GLY A 52 -16.09 5.83 0.35
N ASP A 53 -14.82 5.45 0.54
CA ASP A 53 -13.64 6.29 0.25
C ASP A 53 -12.94 5.97 -1.08
N CYS A 54 -12.98 4.72 -1.56
CA CYS A 54 -12.31 4.30 -2.79
C CYS A 54 -13.34 3.83 -3.83
N HIS A 55 -13.45 4.53 -4.95
CA HIS A 55 -14.52 4.28 -5.93
C HIS A 55 -14.19 3.20 -6.98
N ILE A 56 -12.99 2.62 -6.97
CA ILE A 56 -12.60 1.56 -7.91
C ILE A 56 -12.03 0.34 -7.20
N SER A 57 -12.40 -0.84 -7.71
CA SER A 57 -11.79 -2.11 -7.30
C SER A 57 -10.43 -2.26 -8.00
N ALA A 58 -9.40 -2.59 -7.22
CA ALA A 58 -8.06 -2.73 -7.76
C ALA A 58 -7.22 -3.73 -6.96
N VAL A 59 -6.29 -4.40 -7.63
CA VAL A 59 -5.19 -5.12 -6.98
C VAL A 59 -4.02 -4.17 -6.87
N VAL A 60 -3.56 -3.93 -5.63
CA VAL A 60 -2.40 -3.08 -5.36
C VAL A 60 -1.19 -3.96 -5.10
N PHE A 61 -0.33 -4.08 -6.11
CA PHE A 61 0.94 -4.80 -5.99
C PHE A 61 1.99 -3.95 -5.31
N LEU A 62 2.58 -4.45 -4.24
CA LEU A 62 3.75 -3.88 -3.59
C LEU A 62 5.01 -4.43 -4.25
N ILE A 63 5.83 -3.53 -4.78
CA ILE A 63 7.08 -3.89 -5.44
C ILE A 63 8.21 -3.87 -4.41
N LYS A 64 9.07 -4.90 -4.47
CA LYS A 64 10.24 -5.03 -3.61
C LYS A 64 11.04 -3.73 -3.58
N LYS A 65 11.29 -3.21 -2.38
CA LYS A 65 12.08 -1.98 -2.18
C LYS A 65 13.50 -2.21 -2.68
N LYS A 66 14.00 -1.29 -3.50
CA LYS A 66 15.41 -1.24 -3.90
C LYS A 66 16.16 -0.24 -3.03
N PRO A 67 17.48 -0.38 -2.84
CA PRO A 67 18.28 0.59 -2.09
C PRO A 67 18.16 2.02 -2.63
N SER A 68 17.95 2.17 -3.94
CA SER A 68 17.77 3.48 -4.60
C SER A 68 16.38 4.10 -4.39
N HIS A 69 15.41 3.37 -3.84
CA HIS A 69 14.05 3.86 -3.67
C HIS A 69 13.88 4.44 -2.26
N VAL A 70 13.56 5.74 -2.19
CA VAL A 70 13.19 6.41 -0.94
C VAL A 70 11.95 5.77 -0.31
N LYS A 71 10.95 5.43 -1.13
CA LYS A 71 9.70 4.78 -0.72
C LYS A 71 9.42 3.49 -1.49
N GLN A 72 8.65 2.58 -0.89
CA GLN A 72 8.18 1.38 -1.60
C GLN A 72 7.24 1.79 -2.74
N LYS A 73 7.38 1.13 -3.88
CA LYS A 73 6.57 1.43 -5.08
C LYS A 73 5.36 0.51 -5.12
N THR A 74 4.19 1.06 -5.43
CA THR A 74 2.95 0.31 -5.63
C THR A 74 2.50 0.38 -7.08
N ILE A 75 1.73 -0.62 -7.52
CA ILE A 75 1.15 -0.70 -8.87
C ILE A 75 -0.30 -1.15 -8.74
N CYS A 76 -1.22 -0.34 -9.29
CA CYS A 76 -2.65 -0.63 -9.32
C CYS A 76 -3.01 -1.36 -10.61
N ALA A 77 -3.67 -2.51 -10.51
CA ALA A 77 -4.08 -3.30 -11.65
C ALA A 77 -5.54 -3.78 -11.50
N ASN A 78 -6.16 -4.11 -12.63
CA ASN A 78 -7.55 -4.52 -12.69
C ASN A 78 -7.71 -6.02 -12.32
N PRO A 79 -8.44 -6.40 -11.26
CA PRO A 79 -8.53 -7.81 -10.82
C PRO A 79 -9.14 -8.77 -11.85
N GLN A 80 -9.89 -8.24 -12.82
CA GLN A 80 -10.57 -8.98 -13.88
C GLN A 80 -9.62 -9.37 -15.03
N GLU A 81 -8.40 -8.84 -15.07
CA GLU A 81 -7.43 -9.13 -16.11
C GLU A 81 -6.67 -10.44 -15.83
N ALA A 82 -6.58 -11.33 -16.82
CA ALA A 82 -5.93 -12.64 -16.65
C ALA A 82 -4.46 -12.53 -16.18
N TRP A 83 -3.70 -11.57 -16.73
CA TRP A 83 -2.29 -11.36 -16.34
C TRP A 83 -2.15 -10.89 -14.88
N VAL A 84 -3.17 -10.25 -14.31
CA VAL A 84 -3.20 -9.84 -12.91
C VAL A 84 -3.43 -11.04 -12.02
N GLN A 85 -4.37 -11.91 -12.39
CA GLN A 85 -4.67 -13.15 -11.68
C GLN A 85 -3.46 -14.10 -11.68
N GLU A 86 -2.76 -14.23 -12.81
CA GLU A 86 -1.50 -14.98 -12.89
C GLU A 86 -0.43 -14.43 -11.94
N LEU A 87 -0.29 -13.10 -11.85
CA LEU A 87 0.64 -12.46 -10.93
C LEU A 87 0.24 -12.69 -9.47
N MET A 88 -1.05 -12.63 -9.14
CA MET A 88 -1.54 -12.95 -7.80
C MET A 88 -1.21 -14.39 -7.42
N ALA A 89 -1.52 -15.36 -8.29
CA ALA A 89 -1.19 -16.76 -8.08
C ALA A 89 0.32 -16.97 -7.88
N ALA A 90 1.17 -16.28 -8.65
CA ALA A 90 2.62 -16.34 -8.48
C ALA A 90 3.14 -15.67 -7.19
N VAL A 91 2.36 -14.80 -6.56
CA VAL A 91 2.66 -14.24 -5.23
C VAL A 91 2.17 -15.20 -4.15
N ASP A 92 0.94 -15.70 -4.25
CA ASP A 92 0.34 -16.64 -3.29
C ASP A 92 1.12 -17.96 -3.22
N SER A 93 1.68 -18.43 -4.34
CA SER A 93 2.54 -19.63 -4.34
C SER A 93 3.85 -19.47 -3.54
N ARG A 94 4.26 -18.22 -3.25
CA ARG A 94 5.46 -17.92 -2.44
C ARG A 94 5.13 -17.59 -1.00
N ASN A 95 3.96 -17.00 -0.76
CA ASN A 95 3.43 -16.67 0.56
C ASN A 95 2.01 -17.24 0.66
N PRO A 96 1.87 -18.55 0.95
CA PRO A 96 0.56 -19.13 1.18
C PRO A 96 -0.11 -18.40 2.35
N LYS A 97 -1.33 -17.89 2.13
CA LYS A 97 -2.16 -17.33 3.19
C LYS A 97 -2.68 -18.51 4.01
N ASN A 98 -2.04 -18.78 5.15
CA ASN A 98 -2.55 -19.71 6.17
C ASN A 98 -3.73 -19.08 6.91
#